data_AF-A0A352ADT9-F1
#
_entry.id   AF-A0A352ADT9-F1
#
_cell.length_a   1.000
_cell.length_b   1.000
_cell.length_c   1.000
_cell.angle_alpha   90.00
_cell.angle_beta   90.00
_cell.angle_gamma   90.00
#
_symmetry.space_group_name_H-M   'P 1'
#
loop_
_entity.id
_entity.type
_entity.pdbx_description
1 polymer ?
#
loop_
_entity_poly.entity_id
_entity_poly.type
_entity_poly.pdbx_seq_one_letter_code
_entity_poly.pdbx_strand_id
1 'polypeptide(L)'
;MISEQKDLERSKRLLSLDGGGIRGLIAVEALVALEKILCSPNGKWNCLADYFDFIGGTSTGSILATGLALGMRAEEIKHSSLRGRQFSGGWISDCLWHWLTPIRQ
;
A
#
# COMPACT_ATOMS: atom_id res chain seq x y z
N MET A 1 -8.52 -19.29 -19.06
CA MET A 1 -7.17 -19.74 -19.47
C MET A 1 -6.41 -18.75 -20.34
N ILE A 2 -7.04 -17.74 -20.97
CA ILE A 2 -6.32 -16.73 -21.79
C ILE A 2 -5.87 -15.52 -20.95
N SER A 3 -6.47 -15.30 -19.77
CA SER A 3 -6.13 -14.18 -18.88
C SER A 3 -4.76 -14.33 -18.20
N GLU A 4 -4.37 -15.54 -17.78
CA GLU A 4 -3.11 -15.76 -17.05
C GLU A 4 -1.85 -15.53 -17.89
N GLN A 5 -1.90 -15.80 -19.21
CA GLN A 5 -0.73 -15.61 -20.06
C GLN A 5 -0.38 -14.13 -20.30
N LYS A 6 -1.32 -13.21 -20.09
CA LYS A 6 -1.12 -11.76 -20.34
C LYS A 6 -0.34 -11.08 -19.21
N ASP A 7 -0.34 -11.65 -18.00
CA ASP A 7 0.33 -11.09 -16.82
C ASP A 7 1.82 -11.43 -16.70
N LEU A 8 2.32 -12.31 -17.58
CA LEU A 8 3.74 -12.67 -17.68
C LEU A 8 4.54 -11.74 -18.61
N GLU A 9 3.87 -11.04 -19.54
CA GLU A 9 4.51 -10.11 -20.49
C GLU A 9 4.80 -8.73 -19.88
N ARG A 10 4.16 -8.38 -18.76
CA ARG A 10 4.44 -7.12 -18.06
C ARG A 10 5.59 -7.32 -17.07
N SER A 11 6.58 -6.43 -17.11
CA SER A 11 7.65 -6.41 -16.10
C SER A 11 7.04 -6.27 -14.69
N LYS A 12 7.43 -7.17 -13.79
CA LYS A 12 6.96 -7.18 -12.40
C LYS A 12 7.47 -5.96 -11.66
N ARG A 13 6.59 -5.33 -10.87
CA ARG A 13 6.85 -4.07 -10.17
C ARG A 13 6.83 -4.30 -8.67
N LEU A 14 7.94 -3.99 -8.01
CA LEU A 14 8.11 -4.06 -6.56
C LEU A 14 8.20 -2.65 -5.99
N LEU A 15 7.42 -2.38 -4.94
CA LEU A 15 7.53 -1.19 -4.10
C LEU A 15 8.15 -1.59 -2.76
N SER A 16 9.28 -0.97 -2.41
CA SER A 16 9.96 -1.17 -1.13
C SER A 16 9.93 0.12 -0.30
N LEU A 17 9.50 0.02 0.96
CA LEU A 17 9.36 1.14 1.89
C LEU A 17 10.29 0.98 3.08
N ASP A 18 11.29 1.85 3.18
CA ASP A 18 12.23 1.84 4.29
C ASP A 18 11.59 2.35 5.60
N GLY A 19 12.06 1.80 6.71
CA GLY A 19 11.75 2.29 8.05
C GLY A 19 12.44 3.63 8.34
N GLY A 20 11.70 4.58 8.94
CA GLY A 20 12.23 5.91 9.22
C GLY A 20 11.66 6.60 10.47
N GLY A 21 10.83 5.91 11.26
CA GLY A 21 10.14 6.52 12.41
C GLY A 21 9.30 7.72 11.96
N ILE A 22 9.46 8.87 12.62
CA ILE A 22 8.71 10.10 12.27
C ILE A 22 8.98 10.60 10.85
N ARG A 23 10.14 10.25 10.25
CA ARG A 23 10.44 10.56 8.85
C ARG A 23 9.56 9.78 7.86
N GLY A 24 8.82 8.78 8.33
CA GLY A 24 7.79 8.08 7.54
C GLY A 24 6.71 9.01 6.99
N LEU A 25 6.50 10.19 7.59
CA LEU A 25 5.58 11.21 7.05
C LEU A 25 6.01 11.70 5.67
N ILE A 26 7.32 11.85 5.43
CA ILE A 26 7.85 12.27 4.12
C ILE A 26 7.63 11.16 3.09
N ALA A 27 7.84 9.91 3.48
CA ALA A 27 7.58 8.75 2.63
C ALA A 27 6.09 8.65 2.24
N VAL A 28 5.19 8.94 3.18
CA VAL A 28 3.75 9.01 2.94
C VAL A 28 3.39 10.10 1.93
N GLU A 29 3.94 11.31 2.05
CA GLU A 29 3.69 12.37 1.05
C GLU A 29 4.21 11.98 -0.34
N ALA A 30 5.37 11.34 -0.40
CA ALA A 30 5.89 10.81 -1.66
C ALA A 30 4.95 9.77 -2.28
N LEU A 31 4.36 8.89 -1.45
CA LEU A 31 3.36 7.91 -1.90
C LEU A 31 2.07 8.57 -2.40
N VAL A 32 1.61 9.63 -1.75
CA VAL A 32 0.45 10.43 -2.20
C VAL A 32 0.72 11.07 -3.56
N ALA A 33 1.91 11.66 -3.74
CA ALA A 33 2.31 12.24 -5.01
C ALA A 33 2.42 11.17 -6.10
N LEU A 34 3.02 10.01 -5.78
CA LEU A 34 3.15 8.89 -6.69
C LEU A 34 1.79 8.34 -7.12
N GLU A 35 0.86 8.16 -6.19
CA GLU A 35 -0.50 7.67 -6.48
C GLU A 35 -1.26 8.65 -7.37
N LYS A 36 -1.08 9.96 -7.21
CA LYS A 36 -1.69 10.97 -8.10
C LYS A 36 -1.17 10.90 -9.55
N ILE A 37 0.07 10.45 -9.74
CA ILE A 37 0.69 10.32 -11.06
C ILE A 37 0.29 9.00 -11.72
N LEU A 38 0.26 7.92 -10.94
CA LEU A 38 0.07 6.55 -11.46
C LEU A 38 -1.39 6.09 -11.48
N CYS A 39 -2.22 6.64 -10.59
CA CYS A 39 -3.57 6.17 -10.35
C CYS A 39 -4.60 7.29 -10.58
N SER A 40 -5.73 6.92 -11.16
CA SER A 40 -6.83 7.85 -11.43
C SER A 40 -8.14 7.11 -11.21
N PRO A 41 -9.18 7.75 -10.62
CA PRO A 41 -10.47 7.11 -10.36
C PRO A 41 -11.14 6.50 -11.60
N ASN A 42 -10.78 6.98 -12.79
CA ASN A 42 -11.29 6.48 -14.08
C ASN A 42 -10.18 5.84 -14.92
N GLY A 43 -9.00 5.62 -14.33
CA GLY A 43 -7.82 5.12 -14.99
C GLY A 43 -7.71 3.60 -14.94
N LYS A 44 -6.60 3.09 -15.48
CA LYS A 44 -6.27 1.66 -15.41
C LYS A 44 -6.04 1.16 -13.97
N TRP A 45 -5.61 2.05 -13.09
CA TRP A 45 -5.21 1.73 -11.71
C TRP A 45 -5.91 2.71 -10.77
N ASN A 46 -6.61 2.19 -9.77
CA ASN A 46 -7.36 3.00 -8.79
C ASN A 46 -6.49 3.34 -7.58
N CYS A 47 -5.60 2.44 -7.20
CA CYS A 47 -4.64 2.59 -6.10
C CYS A 47 -3.27 2.00 -6.46
N LEU A 48 -2.28 2.25 -5.61
CA LEU A 48 -0.93 1.70 -5.79
C LEU A 48 -0.90 0.16 -5.76
N ALA A 49 -1.82 -0.49 -5.04
CA ALA A 49 -1.95 -1.95 -5.01
C ALA A 49 -2.34 -2.54 -6.38
N ASP A 50 -3.09 -1.82 -7.21
CA ASP A 50 -3.38 -2.27 -8.58
C ASP A 50 -2.15 -2.12 -9.50
N TYR A 51 -1.29 -1.15 -9.20
CA TYR A 51 -0.12 -0.83 -10.01
C TYR A 51 1.08 -1.74 -9.72
N PHE A 52 1.34 -2.08 -8.45
CA PHE A 52 2.49 -2.87 -8.01
C PHE A 52 2.11 -4.33 -7.75
N ASP A 53 2.94 -5.25 -8.23
CA ASP A 53 2.75 -6.69 -8.01
C ASP A 53 3.16 -7.10 -6.59
N PHE A 54 4.12 -6.39 -6.01
CA PHE A 54 4.63 -6.64 -4.66
C PHE A 54 4.85 -5.32 -3.92
N ILE A 55 4.43 -5.27 -2.66
CA ILE A 55 4.66 -4.13 -1.76
C ILE A 55 5.23 -4.67 -0.45
N GLY A 56 6.39 -4.14 -0.05
CA GLY A 56 7.06 -4.53 1.18
C GLY A 56 7.65 -3.33 1.91
N GLY A 57 7.92 -3.48 3.20
CA GLY A 57 8.59 -2.44 3.97
C GLY A 57 9.02 -2.90 5.35
N THR A 58 9.80 -2.06 6.04
CA THR A 58 10.32 -2.33 7.38
C THR A 58 9.85 -1.28 8.39
N SER A 59 9.47 -1.70 9.61
CA SER A 59 9.01 -0.80 10.68
C SER A 59 7.83 0.10 10.24
N THR A 60 7.94 1.43 10.31
CA THR A 60 6.92 2.33 9.77
C THR A 60 6.60 2.03 8.30
N GLY A 61 7.60 1.62 7.50
CA GLY A 61 7.40 1.19 6.12
C GLY A 61 6.54 -0.07 5.98
N SER A 62 6.58 -1.02 6.93
CA SER A 62 5.71 -2.21 6.87
C SER A 62 4.25 -1.84 7.11
N ILE A 63 4.00 -0.91 8.03
CA ILE A 63 2.68 -0.35 8.30
C ILE A 63 2.09 0.31 7.05
N LEU A 64 2.89 1.13 6.36
CA LEU A 64 2.48 1.75 5.09
C LEU A 64 2.25 0.71 3.99
N ALA A 65 3.17 -0.26 3.87
CA ALA A 65 3.07 -1.35 2.90
C ALA A 65 1.79 -2.16 3.09
N THR A 66 1.43 -2.49 4.34
CA THR A 66 0.19 -3.21 4.64
C THR A 66 -1.04 -2.39 4.28
N GLY A 67 -1.09 -1.11 4.61
CA GLY A 67 -2.22 -0.25 4.21
C GLY A 67 -2.41 -0.23 2.70
N LEU A 68 -1.32 -0.05 1.95
CA LEU A 68 -1.37 -0.06 0.49
C LEU A 68 -1.78 -1.43 -0.07
N ALA A 69 -1.26 -2.53 0.49
CA ALA A 69 -1.60 -3.89 0.07
C ALA A 69 -3.08 -4.24 0.34
N LEU A 70 -3.71 -3.60 1.32
CA LEU A 70 -5.15 -3.70 1.56
C LEU A 70 -6.00 -2.84 0.61
N GLY A 71 -5.39 -2.20 -0.38
CA GLY A 71 -6.08 -1.34 -1.35
C GLY A 71 -6.42 0.05 -0.80
N MET A 72 -5.89 0.43 0.37
CA MET A 72 -6.08 1.78 0.89
C MET A 72 -5.31 2.77 0.02
N ARG A 73 -5.91 3.94 -0.19
CA ARG A 73 -5.24 5.03 -0.90
C ARG A 73 -4.18 5.68 -0.02
N ALA A 74 -3.14 6.20 -0.63
CA ALA A 74 -2.03 6.81 0.11
C ALA A 74 -2.50 7.96 1.02
N GLU A 75 -3.53 8.72 0.62
CA GLU A 75 -4.12 9.81 1.42
C GLU A 75 -4.86 9.29 2.68
N GLU A 76 -5.49 8.11 2.60
CA GLU A 76 -6.19 7.49 3.73
C GLU A 76 -5.18 7.00 4.79
N ILE A 77 -4.08 6.42 4.30
CA ILE A 77 -2.96 5.99 5.14
C ILE A 77 -2.30 7.21 5.80
N LYS A 78 -2.09 8.29 5.04
CA LYS A 78 -1.57 9.56 5.55
C LYS A 78 -2.40 10.10 6.70
N HIS A 79 -3.71 10.21 6.50
CA HIS A 79 -4.62 10.71 7.52
C HIS A 79 -4.63 9.84 8.78
N SER A 80 -4.48 8.52 8.63
CA SER A 80 -4.37 7.57 9.76
C SER A 80 -3.02 7.66 10.48
N SER A 81 -1.93 7.89 9.74
CA SER A 81 -0.57 8.10 10.25
C SER A 81 -0.47 9.38 11.08
N LEU A 82 -0.97 10.50 10.53
CA LEU A 82 -0.91 11.84 11.12
C LEU A 82 -1.67 11.94 12.46
N ARG A 83 -2.69 11.10 12.65
CA ARG A 83 -3.45 11.01 13.91
C ARG A 83 -2.78 10.11 14.96
N GLY A 84 -1.59 9.58 14.70
CA GLY A 84 -0.88 8.67 15.62
C GLY A 84 -1.58 7.32 15.83
N ARG A 85 -2.63 7.00 15.04
CA ARG A 85 -3.40 5.75 15.22
C ARG A 85 -2.65 4.50 14.77
N GLN A 86 -1.60 4.65 13.97
CA GLN A 86 -0.76 3.53 13.50
C GLN A 86 -0.02 2.80 14.62
N PHE A 87 0.16 3.42 15.79
CA PHE A 87 0.77 2.79 16.96
C PHE A 87 -0.27 2.35 18.01
N SER A 88 -1.57 2.46 17.72
CA SER A 88 -2.58 1.86 18.58
C SER A 88 -2.59 0.33 18.37
N GLY A 89 -2.52 -0.45 19.46
CA GLY A 89 -2.45 -1.92 19.38
C GLY A 89 -3.63 -2.56 18.63
N GLY A 90 -4.79 -1.90 18.60
CA GLY A 90 -5.95 -2.34 17.83
C GLY A 90 -5.72 -2.31 16.32
N TRP A 91 -5.14 -1.22 15.80
CA TRP A 91 -4.96 -1.04 14.35
C TRP A 91 -3.96 -2.03 13.75
N ILE A 92 -2.84 -2.29 14.43
CA ILE A 92 -1.86 -3.32 14.01
C ILE A 92 -2.51 -4.70 14.00
N SER A 93 -3.35 -4.99 15.01
CA SER A 93 -4.10 -6.24 15.07
C SER A 93 -5.07 -6.34 13.88
N ASP A 94 -5.84 -5.30 13.58
CA ASP A 94 -6.79 -5.28 12.46
C ASP A 94 -6.11 -5.43 11.09
N CYS A 95 -4.92 -4.85 10.92
CA CYS A 95 -4.10 -5.02 9.72
C CYS A 95 -3.56 -6.44 9.57
N LEU A 96 -3.05 -7.03 10.66
CA LEU A 96 -2.62 -8.43 10.67
C LEU A 96 -3.80 -9.38 10.42
N TRP A 97 -4.97 -9.10 10.99
CA TRP A 97 -6.18 -9.88 10.75
C TRP A 97 -6.58 -9.85 9.28
N HIS A 98 -6.61 -8.68 8.65
CA HIS A 98 -6.91 -8.58 7.22
C HIS A 98 -5.86 -9.25 6.33
N TRP A 99 -4.58 -9.26 6.74
CA TRP A 99 -3.52 -9.95 5.98
C TRP A 99 -3.59 -11.48 6.10
N LEU A 100 -4.03 -11.98 7.26
CA LEU A 100 -4.18 -13.42 7.51
C LEU A 100 -5.50 -13.98 6.97
N THR A 101 -6.52 -13.15 6.77
CA THR A 101 -7.72 -13.57 6.05
C THR A 101 -7.45 -13.60 4.55
N PRO A 102 -7.69 -14.73 3.86
CA PRO A 102 -7.61 -14.76 2.41
C PRO A 102 -8.63 -13.77 1.86
N ILE A 103 -8.17 -12.86 0.99
CA ILE A 103 -9.00 -11.93 0.24
C ILE A 103 -10.01 -12.80 -0.53
N ARG A 104 -11.28 -12.79 -0.10
CA ARG A 104 -12.35 -13.43 -0.87
C ARG A 104 -12.48 -12.67 -2.19
N GLN A 105 -12.46 -13.47 -3.27
CA GLN A 105 -12.72 -13.06 -4.66
C GLN A 105 -13.99 -12.23 -4.79
#